data_AF-A0A9P7SVZ0-F1
#
_entry.id   AF-A0A9P7SVZ0-F1
#
_cell.length_a   1.000
_cell.length_b   1.000
_cell.length_c   1.000
_cell.angle_alpha   90.00
_cell.angle_beta   90.00
_cell.angle_gamma   90.00
#
_symmetry.space_group_name_H-M   'P 1'
#
loop_
_entity.id
_entity.type
_entity.pdbx_description
1 polymer ?
#
loop_
_entity_poly.entity_id
_entity_poly.type
_entity_poly.pdbx_seq_one_letter_code
_entity_poly.pdbx_strand_id
1 'polypeptide(L)'
;MDDELRALNQTSIRLNHGGGSMGMMAVFHELHCLKLVREAVFADHYYAEKTPAQRAMMRGHTEHCIDILRSASMCRADTAIFTYHWNDATRLPNPTWMQKHQCLDWELLEEWLESRRIDIHSPNLLVHPKYGPAYPGGKRVSEPNGPKVYPLDP
;
A
#
# COMPACT_ATOMS: atom_id res chain seq x y z
N MET A 1 -18.01 -4.93 3.22
CA MET A 1 -16.92 -5.83 2.84
C MET A 1 -17.31 -7.26 2.50
N ASP A 2 -18.28 -7.89 3.19
CA ASP A 2 -18.66 -9.27 2.81
C ASP A 2 -19.28 -9.38 1.41
N ASP A 3 -20.09 -8.39 0.99
CA ASP A 3 -20.59 -8.29 -0.39
C ASP A 3 -19.47 -8.01 -1.42
N GLU A 4 -18.55 -7.11 -1.08
CA GLU A 4 -17.40 -6.74 -1.93
C GLU A 4 -16.50 -7.95 -2.19
N LEU A 5 -16.20 -8.74 -1.14
CA LEU A 5 -15.41 -9.97 -1.27
C LEU A 5 -16.12 -11.06 -2.07
N ARG A 6 -17.44 -11.20 -1.92
CA ARG A 6 -18.25 -12.09 -2.78
C ARG A 6 -18.19 -11.68 -4.25
N ALA A 7 -18.33 -10.40 -4.54
CA ALA A 7 -18.26 -9.87 -5.91
C ALA A 7 -16.86 -10.08 -6.54
N LEU A 8 -15.81 -10.00 -5.73
CA LEU A 8 -14.44 -10.26 -6.16
C LEU A 8 -14.07 -11.76 -6.23
N ASN A 9 -14.93 -12.66 -5.75
CA ASN A 9 -14.62 -14.07 -5.53
C ASN A 9 -13.32 -14.26 -4.73
N GLN A 10 -13.15 -13.48 -3.66
CA GLN A 10 -11.97 -13.52 -2.79
C GLN A 10 -12.36 -13.68 -1.32
N THR A 11 -11.41 -14.14 -0.51
CA THR A 11 -11.53 -14.21 0.95
C THR A 11 -10.49 -13.29 1.60
N SER A 12 -10.74 -12.90 2.84
CA SER A 12 -9.77 -12.14 3.63
C SER A 12 -9.89 -12.46 5.11
N ILE A 13 -8.96 -11.92 5.92
CA ILE A 13 -8.90 -12.10 7.37
C ILE A 13 -10.15 -11.49 8.00
N ARG A 14 -10.93 -12.30 8.72
CA ARG A 14 -12.12 -11.85 9.45
C ARG A 14 -11.72 -11.05 10.70
N LEU A 15 -12.44 -9.97 10.95
CA LEU A 15 -12.27 -9.17 12.17
C LEU A 15 -13.00 -9.86 13.32
N ASN A 16 -12.36 -9.92 14.49
CA ASN A 16 -12.89 -10.67 15.64
C ASN A 16 -14.12 -10.01 16.30
N HIS A 17 -14.22 -8.67 16.30
CA HIS A 17 -15.15 -7.93 17.19
C HIS A 17 -16.35 -7.24 16.52
N GLY A 18 -16.66 -7.47 15.24
CA GLY A 18 -17.75 -6.68 14.63
C GLY A 18 -18.27 -7.11 13.26
N GLY A 19 -17.93 -8.33 12.81
CA GLY A 19 -18.17 -8.70 11.42
C GLY A 19 -17.30 -7.88 10.45
N GLY A 20 -17.28 -8.29 9.18
CA GLY A 20 -16.38 -7.72 8.18
C GLY A 20 -15.00 -8.39 8.17
N SER A 21 -14.19 -7.95 7.21
CA SER A 21 -12.90 -8.54 6.89
C SER A 21 -11.89 -7.43 6.64
N MET A 22 -10.61 -7.71 6.84
CA MET A 22 -9.53 -6.75 6.59
C MET A 22 -9.31 -6.57 5.10
N GLY A 23 -9.11 -5.34 4.64
CA GLY A 23 -8.76 -5.03 3.27
C GLY A 23 -8.06 -3.70 3.15
N MET A 24 -7.48 -3.45 1.99
CA MET A 24 -6.89 -2.17 1.63
C MET A 24 -7.29 -1.85 0.20
N MET A 25 -7.70 -0.59 -0.03
CA MET A 25 -7.92 -0.13 -1.40
C MET A 25 -6.59 -0.01 -2.15
N ALA A 26 -6.58 -0.47 -3.40
CA ALA A 26 -5.38 -0.53 -4.24
C ALA A 26 -4.64 0.82 -4.31
N VAL A 27 -5.35 1.95 -4.35
CA VAL A 27 -4.75 3.29 -4.41
C VAL A 27 -3.81 3.58 -3.21
N PHE A 28 -4.13 3.13 -2.00
CA PHE A 28 -3.24 3.33 -0.84
C PHE A 28 -2.03 2.41 -0.90
N HIS A 29 -2.18 1.22 -1.48
CA HIS A 29 -1.03 0.35 -1.74
C HIS A 29 -0.12 0.98 -2.80
N GLU A 30 -0.67 1.59 -3.84
CA GLU A 30 0.10 2.30 -4.85
C GLU A 30 0.80 3.55 -4.31
N LEU A 31 0.13 4.34 -3.46
CA LEU A 31 0.75 5.48 -2.78
C LEU A 31 1.89 5.03 -1.84
N HIS A 32 1.70 3.90 -1.14
CA HIS A 32 2.77 3.27 -0.36
C HIS A 32 3.94 2.84 -1.26
N CYS A 33 3.66 2.22 -2.41
CA CYS A 33 4.66 1.84 -3.40
C CYS A 33 5.45 3.07 -3.90
N LEU A 34 4.76 4.16 -4.23
CA LEU A 34 5.39 5.41 -4.69
C LEU A 34 6.30 6.00 -3.61
N LYS A 35 5.88 5.95 -2.34
CA LYS A 35 6.73 6.35 -1.21
C LYS A 35 8.01 5.51 -1.16
N LEU A 36 7.91 4.19 -1.31
CA LEU A 36 9.09 3.31 -1.29
C LEU A 36 10.03 3.54 -2.48
N VAL A 37 9.48 3.82 -3.67
CA VAL A 37 10.30 4.24 -4.83
C VAL A 37 11.04 5.54 -4.53
N ARG A 38 10.38 6.53 -3.92
CA ARG A 38 11.03 7.77 -3.49
C ARG A 38 12.16 7.50 -2.48
N GLU A 39 11.90 6.69 -1.45
CA GLU A 39 12.91 6.33 -0.46
C GLU A 39 14.11 5.61 -1.10
N ALA A 40 13.88 4.77 -2.10
CA ALA A 40 14.94 4.09 -2.85
C ALA A 40 15.79 5.04 -3.71
N VAL A 41 15.18 6.05 -4.35
CA VAL A 41 15.92 7.11 -5.08
C VAL A 41 16.84 7.88 -4.13
N PHE A 42 16.42 8.08 -2.89
CA PHE A 42 17.19 8.78 -1.85
C PHE A 42 17.71 7.81 -0.78
N ALA A 43 18.16 6.62 -1.19
CA ALA A 43 18.58 5.55 -0.28
C ALA A 43 19.68 5.99 0.70
N ASP A 44 20.59 6.87 0.29
CA ASP A 44 21.66 7.38 1.16
C ASP A 44 21.11 8.17 2.36
N HIS A 45 19.93 8.77 2.22
CA HIS A 45 19.24 9.47 3.30
C HIS A 45 18.34 8.52 4.11
N TYR A 46 17.42 7.81 3.44
CA TYR A 46 16.41 7.00 4.13
C TYR A 46 16.96 5.69 4.71
N TYR A 47 18.04 5.16 4.11
CA TYR A 47 18.61 3.85 4.45
C TYR A 47 20.04 3.94 4.98
N ALA A 48 20.50 5.14 5.39
CA ALA A 48 21.83 5.39 5.94
C ALA A 48 22.21 4.36 7.03
N GLU A 49 21.34 4.22 8.03
CA GLU A 49 21.55 3.38 9.22
C GLU A 49 21.15 1.91 9.01
N LYS A 50 20.72 1.52 7.80
CA LYS A 50 20.29 0.14 7.52
C LYS A 50 21.48 -0.77 7.25
N THR A 51 21.45 -1.97 7.82
CA THR A 51 22.43 -3.03 7.53
C THR A 51 22.33 -3.48 6.06
N PRO A 52 23.37 -4.14 5.50
CA PRO A 52 23.32 -4.65 4.13
C PRO A 52 22.10 -5.55 3.87
N ALA A 53 21.75 -6.42 4.83
CA ALA A 53 20.57 -7.28 4.73
C ALA A 53 19.25 -6.49 4.69
N GLN A 54 19.12 -5.46 5.52
CA GLN A 54 17.94 -4.59 5.51
C GLN A 54 17.84 -3.80 4.20
N ARG A 55 18.96 -3.30 3.66
CA ARG A 55 18.98 -2.60 2.36
C ARG A 55 18.58 -3.53 1.22
N ALA A 56 19.05 -4.79 1.22
CA ALA A 56 18.65 -5.79 0.25
C ALA A 56 17.14 -6.08 0.32
N MET A 57 16.58 -6.19 1.53
CA MET A 57 15.14 -6.37 1.74
C MET A 57 14.33 -5.15 1.23
N MET A 58 14.78 -3.92 1.51
CA MET A 58 14.12 -2.71 0.98
C MET A 58 14.19 -2.62 -0.54
N ARG A 59 15.28 -3.07 -1.16
CA ARG A 59 15.42 -3.16 -2.62
C ARG A 59 14.39 -4.12 -3.20
N GLY A 60 14.31 -5.35 -2.68
CA GLY A 60 13.32 -6.34 -3.13
C GLY A 60 11.88 -5.85 -2.95
N HIS A 61 11.60 -5.13 -1.85
CA HIS A 61 10.30 -4.48 -1.66
C HIS A 61 10.04 -3.41 -2.73
N THR A 62 11.03 -2.56 -3.03
CA THR A 62 10.91 -1.54 -4.08
C THR A 62 10.66 -2.17 -5.47
N GLU A 63 11.33 -3.27 -5.79
CA GLU A 63 11.13 -4.00 -7.05
C GLU A 63 9.69 -4.53 -7.17
N HIS A 64 9.15 -5.12 -6.10
CA HIS A 64 7.74 -5.53 -6.04
C HIS A 64 6.78 -4.34 -6.20
N CYS A 65 7.08 -3.21 -5.55
CA CYS A 65 6.30 -1.98 -5.66
C CYS A 65 6.24 -1.45 -7.10
N ILE A 66 7.34 -1.52 -7.84
CA ILE A 66 7.39 -1.12 -9.25
C ILE A 66 6.46 -2.01 -10.08
N ASP A 67 6.42 -3.32 -9.83
CA ASP A 67 5.52 -4.22 -10.57
C ASP A 67 4.03 -3.98 -10.25
N ILE A 68 3.70 -3.63 -9.00
CA ILE A 68 2.35 -3.21 -8.62
C ILE A 68 1.94 -1.96 -9.41
N LEU A 69 2.78 -0.92 -9.41
CA LEU A 69 2.52 0.33 -10.12
C LEU A 69 2.39 0.11 -11.64
N ARG A 70 3.25 -0.76 -12.22
CA ARG A 70 3.16 -1.17 -13.62
C ARG A 70 1.82 -1.85 -13.90
N SER A 71 1.45 -2.85 -13.10
CA SER A 71 0.19 -3.60 -13.27
C SER A 71 -1.02 -2.69 -13.16
N ALA A 72 -1.04 -1.79 -12.18
CA ALA A 72 -2.10 -0.81 -12.00
C ALA A 72 -2.20 0.17 -13.18
N SER A 73 -1.06 0.63 -13.69
CA SER A 73 -0.99 1.51 -14.87
C SER A 73 -1.51 0.82 -16.12
N MET A 74 -1.17 -0.46 -16.33
CA MET A 74 -1.69 -1.24 -17.46
C MET A 74 -3.18 -1.57 -17.32
N CYS A 75 -3.66 -1.76 -16.09
CA CYS A 75 -5.07 -2.07 -15.82
C CYS A 75 -5.98 -0.86 -16.07
N ARG A 76 -5.59 0.32 -15.60
CA ARG A 76 -6.41 1.55 -15.74
C ARG A 76 -6.12 2.35 -17.00
N ALA A 77 -4.94 2.16 -17.61
CA ALA A 77 -4.47 2.75 -18.85
C ALA A 77 -4.93 4.21 -19.09
N ASP A 78 -4.12 5.17 -18.65
CA ASP A 78 -4.38 6.58 -18.97
C ASP A 78 -4.26 6.83 -20.47
N THR A 79 -5.34 7.32 -21.08
CA THR A 79 -5.45 7.54 -22.53
C THR A 79 -5.13 8.98 -22.94
N ALA A 80 -4.75 9.85 -21.99
CA ALA A 80 -4.38 11.22 -22.29
C ALA A 80 -3.12 11.27 -23.18
N ILE A 81 -3.15 12.10 -24.23
CA ILE A 81 -2.11 12.13 -25.26
C ILE A 81 -1.12 13.24 -24.97
N PHE A 82 0.15 12.89 -24.75
CA PHE A 82 1.24 13.86 -24.77
C PHE A 82 1.41 14.46 -26.16
N THR A 83 1.15 15.76 -26.29
CA THR A 83 1.47 16.53 -27.50
C THR A 83 2.89 17.09 -27.43
N TYR A 84 3.42 17.51 -28.56
CA TYR A 84 4.77 18.06 -28.68
C TYR A 84 4.72 19.44 -29.31
N HIS A 85 5.67 20.30 -28.93
CA HIS A 85 5.83 21.64 -29.47
C HIS A 85 7.31 21.97 -29.72
N TRP A 86 7.56 22.92 -30.62
CA TRP A 86 8.90 23.42 -30.91
C TRP A 86 9.22 24.63 -30.03
N ASN A 87 10.50 24.82 -29.69
CA ASN A 87 11.01 26.05 -29.11
C ASN A 87 12.39 26.38 -29.69
N ASP A 88 12.84 27.61 -29.48
CA ASP A 88 14.11 28.10 -30.06
C ASP A 88 15.35 27.66 -29.28
N ALA A 89 15.18 27.00 -28.13
CA ALA A 89 16.29 26.57 -27.28
C ALA A 89 16.98 25.30 -27.81
N THR A 90 16.27 24.46 -28.57
CA THR A 90 16.77 23.17 -29.03
C THR A 90 16.10 22.73 -30.32
N ARG A 91 16.86 22.04 -31.18
CA ARG A 91 16.33 21.38 -32.40
C ARG A 91 15.42 20.19 -32.11
N LEU A 92 15.24 19.80 -30.85
CA LEU A 92 14.40 18.67 -30.44
C LEU A 92 13.01 19.17 -30.03
N PRO A 93 11.93 18.46 -30.39
CA PRO A 93 10.59 18.81 -29.95
C PRO A 93 10.46 18.57 -28.45
N ASN A 94 9.75 19.46 -27.76
CA ASN A 94 9.52 19.37 -26.33
C ASN A 94 8.11 18.81 -26.07
N PRO A 95 7.95 17.86 -25.13
CA PRO A 95 6.63 17.39 -24.75
C PRO A 95 5.87 18.44 -23.96
N THR A 96 4.55 18.48 -24.15
CA THR A 96 3.62 19.22 -23.30
C THR A 96 3.27 18.36 -22.10
N TRP A 97 3.73 18.76 -20.91
CA TRP A 97 3.53 17.98 -19.68
C TRP A 97 2.12 18.09 -19.07
N MET A 98 1.31 19.04 -19.54
CA MET A 98 -0.06 19.25 -19.06
C MET A 98 -1.04 18.46 -19.91
N GLN A 99 -1.64 17.43 -19.31
CA GLN A 99 -2.70 16.66 -19.94
C GLN A 99 -3.99 16.75 -19.13
N LYS A 100 -5.12 16.56 -19.81
CA LYS A 100 -6.42 16.48 -19.13
C LYS A 100 -6.64 15.04 -18.70
N HIS A 101 -6.81 14.85 -17.40
CA HIS A 101 -7.12 13.56 -16.78
C HIS A 101 -8.50 13.61 -16.16
N GLN A 102 -9.12 12.43 -15.99
CA GLN A 102 -10.30 12.30 -15.15
C GLN A 102 -9.86 12.01 -13.72
N CYS A 103 -10.16 12.93 -12.81
CA CYS A 103 -9.88 12.75 -11.39
C CYS A 103 -11.05 12.11 -10.66
N LEU A 104 -10.75 11.37 -9.60
CA LEU A 104 -11.73 10.99 -8.59
C LEU A 104 -11.91 12.15 -7.60
N ASP A 105 -13.10 12.25 -7.03
CA ASP A 105 -13.32 13.08 -5.84
C ASP A 105 -12.66 12.41 -4.62
N TRP A 106 -11.57 13.01 -4.15
CA TRP A 106 -10.78 12.48 -3.04
C TRP A 106 -11.47 12.66 -1.69
N GLU A 107 -12.20 13.77 -1.50
CA GLU A 107 -12.89 14.05 -0.25
C GLU A 107 -13.98 13.00 -0.02
N LEU A 108 -14.75 12.70 -1.07
CA LEU A 108 -15.76 11.65 -1.03
C LEU A 108 -15.14 10.26 -0.76
N LEU A 109 -14.00 9.96 -1.38
CA LEU A 109 -13.30 8.68 -1.17
C LEU A 109 -12.81 8.56 0.28
N GLU A 110 -12.20 9.61 0.81
CA GLU A 110 -11.66 9.66 2.17
C GLU A 110 -12.77 9.58 3.22
N GLU A 111 -13.89 10.29 3.02
CA GLU A 111 -15.05 10.19 3.90
C GLU A 111 -15.59 8.75 3.95
N TRP A 112 -15.74 8.11 2.79
CA TRP A 112 -16.17 6.71 2.71
C TRP A 112 -15.21 5.77 3.45
N LEU A 113 -13.91 5.98 3.32
CA LEU A 113 -12.87 5.20 3.98
C LEU A 113 -12.83 5.38 5.48
N GLU A 114 -12.95 6.61 5.96
CA GLU A 114 -12.81 6.94 7.38
C GLU A 114 -13.90 6.22 8.19
N SER A 115 -15.12 6.10 7.64
CA SER A 115 -16.21 5.32 8.23
C SER A 115 -15.91 3.82 8.36
N ARG A 116 -14.90 3.31 7.65
CA ARG A 116 -14.50 1.89 7.58
C ARG A 116 -13.08 1.65 8.08
N ARG A 117 -12.40 2.69 8.56
CA ARG A 117 -11.03 2.58 9.05
C ARG A 117 -11.01 1.68 10.28
N ILE A 118 -10.05 0.77 10.31
CA ILE A 118 -9.76 -0.05 11.48
C ILE A 118 -8.39 0.32 12.05
N ASP A 119 -8.27 0.31 13.37
CA ASP A 119 -6.97 0.34 14.02
C ASP A 119 -6.49 -1.10 14.23
N ILE A 120 -5.51 -1.52 13.44
CA ILE A 120 -4.94 -2.87 13.50
C ILE A 120 -4.28 -3.19 14.85
N HIS A 121 -3.95 -2.17 15.65
CA HIS A 121 -3.39 -2.31 16.99
C HIS A 121 -4.47 -2.46 18.06
N SER A 122 -5.76 -2.38 17.71
CA SER A 122 -6.85 -2.65 18.64
C SER A 122 -6.71 -4.06 19.22
N PRO A 123 -6.80 -4.21 20.56
CA PRO A 123 -6.71 -5.51 21.21
C PRO A 123 -7.67 -6.52 20.59
N ASN A 124 -7.18 -7.75 20.38
CA ASN A 124 -7.94 -8.88 19.84
C ASN A 124 -8.65 -8.64 18.49
N LEU A 125 -8.39 -7.56 17.74
CA LEU A 125 -9.06 -7.30 16.47
C LEU A 125 -8.68 -8.32 15.39
N LEU A 126 -7.37 -8.57 15.26
CA LEU A 126 -6.79 -9.54 14.33
C LEU A 126 -6.24 -10.70 15.15
N VAL A 127 -6.86 -11.88 15.04
CA VAL A 127 -6.48 -13.07 15.80
C VAL A 127 -6.05 -14.17 14.84
N HIS A 128 -4.78 -14.58 14.94
CA HIS A 128 -4.27 -15.72 14.21
C HIS A 128 -4.81 -17.01 14.85
N PRO A 129 -5.36 -17.97 14.07
CA PRO A 129 -6.04 -19.15 14.60
C PRO A 129 -5.12 -20.07 15.44
N LYS A 130 -3.81 -20.02 15.21
CA LYS A 130 -2.80 -20.80 15.94
C LYS A 130 -2.05 -20.03 17.03
N TYR A 131 -1.89 -18.72 16.87
CA TYR A 131 -0.89 -17.94 17.63
C TYR A 131 -1.52 -16.84 18.50
N GLY A 132 -2.82 -16.58 18.37
CA GLY A 132 -3.51 -15.55 19.13
C GLY A 132 -3.43 -14.18 18.48
N PRO A 133 -3.54 -13.08 19.27
CA PRO A 133 -3.59 -11.72 18.75
C PRO A 133 -2.36 -11.35 17.90
N ALA A 134 -2.56 -10.67 16.77
CA ALA A 134 -1.47 -10.19 15.91
C ALA A 134 -0.63 -9.08 16.57
N TYR A 135 -1.26 -8.30 17.46
CA TYR A 135 -0.62 -7.26 18.25
C TYR A 135 -1.00 -7.40 19.73
N PRO A 136 -0.40 -8.36 20.47
CA PRO A 136 -0.67 -8.55 21.90
C PRO A 136 -0.40 -7.25 22.68
N GLY A 137 -1.37 -6.80 23.49
CA GLY A 137 -1.30 -5.52 24.19
C GLY A 137 -1.13 -4.30 23.26
N GLY A 138 -1.59 -4.41 22.01
CA GLY A 138 -1.53 -3.37 20.98
C GLY A 138 -0.14 -3.10 20.41
N LYS A 139 0.83 -4.00 20.61
CA LYS A 139 2.23 -3.78 20.16
C LYS A 139 2.73 -4.88 19.25
N ARG A 140 3.63 -4.51 18.34
CA ARG A 140 4.37 -5.49 17.53
C ARG A 140 5.40 -6.18 18.41
N VAL A 141 5.41 -7.51 18.39
CA VAL A 141 6.36 -8.33 19.13
C VAL A 141 7.48 -8.81 18.21
N SER A 142 8.71 -8.85 18.72
CA SER A 142 9.87 -9.42 18.02
C SER A 142 9.99 -10.91 18.34
N GLU A 143 10.03 -11.73 17.30
CA GLU A 143 10.00 -13.18 17.39
C GLU A 143 11.19 -13.80 16.62
N PRO A 144 12.43 -13.57 17.07
CA PRO A 144 13.64 -13.99 16.35
C PRO A 144 13.79 -15.51 16.23
N ASN A 145 13.11 -16.26 17.11
CA ASN A 145 13.12 -17.73 17.14
C ASN A 145 11.79 -18.33 16.64
N GLY A 146 10.98 -17.55 15.91
CA GLY A 146 9.68 -17.97 15.39
C GLY A 146 8.48 -17.62 16.28
N PRO A 147 7.25 -17.81 15.76
CA PRO A 147 6.02 -17.31 16.37
C PRO A 147 5.67 -18.03 17.68
N LYS A 148 5.28 -17.25 18.69
CA LYS A 148 4.82 -17.71 20.00
C LYS A 148 3.30 -17.66 20.08
N VAL A 149 2.73 -18.45 20.98
CA VAL A 149 1.29 -18.43 21.27
C VAL A 149 1.03 -17.39 22.36
N TYR A 150 0.16 -16.44 22.07
CA TYR A 150 -0.31 -15.44 23.02
C TYR A 150 -1.78 -15.69 23.37
N PRO A 151 -2.18 -15.60 24.65
CA PRO A 151 -3.59 -15.60 25.00
C PRO A 151 -4.27 -14.34 24.44
N LEU A 152 -5.60 -14.37 24.33
CA LEU A 152 -6.37 -13.17 24.01
C LEU A 152 -6.15 -12.11 25.10
N ASP A 153 -6.07 -10.85 24.68
CA ASP A 153 -6.01 -9.72 25.59
C ASP A 153 -7.30 -9.65 26.42
N PRO A 154 -7.26 -9.22 27.70
CA PRO A 154 -8.45 -9.08 28.54
C PRO A 154 -9.43 -8.00 28.07
#